data_AF-A0A840XL82-F1
#
_entry.id   AF-A0A840XL82-F1
#
_cell.length_a   1.000
_cell.length_b   1.000
_cell.length_c   1.000
_cell.angle_alpha   90.00
_cell.angle_beta   90.00
_cell.angle_gamma   90.00
#
_symmetry.space_group_name_H-M   'P 1'
#
loop_
_entity.id
_entity.type
_entity.pdbx_description
1 polymer ?
#
loop_
_entity_poly.entity_id
_entity_poly.type
_entity_poly.pdbx_seq_one_letter_code
_entity_poly.pdbx_strand_id
1 'polypeptide(L)' 'MSPDGRAALALGMIALVFGFAAVAAGAYIALYGGMPRIALPGGLAAADRDMVGMFLSAVGALTTLIGGVSIYRSQEM' A
#
# COMPACT_ATOMS: atom_id res chain seq x y z
N MET A 1 2.06 15.53 -23.81
CA MET A 1 1.59 15.27 -22.44
C MET A 1 1.13 16.58 -21.84
N SER A 2 -0.16 16.69 -21.56
CA SER A 2 -0.74 17.81 -20.82
C SER A 2 -0.13 17.91 -19.41
N PRO A 3 -0.11 19.10 -18.77
CA PRO A 3 0.34 19.26 -17.38
C PRO A 3 -0.36 18.28 -16.43
N ASP A 4 -1.66 18.05 -16.65
CA ASP A 4 -2.49 17.13 -15.87
C ASP A 4 -2.08 15.67 -16.06
N GLY A 5 -1.75 15.26 -17.29
CA GLY A 5 -1.21 13.93 -17.57
C GLY A 5 0.11 13.66 -16.84
N ARG A 6 1.01 14.66 -16.75
CA ARG A 6 2.28 14.53 -16.01
C ARG A 6 2.05 14.37 -14.51
N ALA A 7 1.09 15.09 -13.94
CA ALA A 7 0.72 14.99 -12.54
C ALA A 7 0.08 13.63 -12.22
N ALA A 8 -0.84 13.15 -13.06
CA ALA A 8 -1.47 11.84 -12.93
C ALA A 8 -0.46 10.68 -13.00
N LEU A 9 0.54 10.79 -13.89
CA LEU A 9 1.63 9.83 -13.98
C LEU A 9 2.50 9.83 -12.71
N ALA A 10 2.88 11.00 -12.19
CA ALA A 10 3.67 11.12 -10.97
C ALA A 10 2.93 10.53 -9.75
N LEU A 11 1.65 10.87 -9.60
CA LEU A 11 0.79 10.30 -8.55
C LEU A 11 0.65 8.79 -8.67
N GLY A 12 0.47 8.29 -9.89
CA GLY A 12 0.36 6.86 -10.16
C GLY A 12 1.64 6.09 -9.80
N MET A 13 2.81 6.66 -10.12
CA MET A 13 4.11 6.10 -9.74
C MET A 13 4.30 6.07 -8.22
N ILE A 14 3.93 7.14 -7.52
CA ILE A 14 3.98 7.20 -6.06
C ILE A 14 3.07 6.12 -5.47
N ALA A 15 1.82 6.04 -5.94
CA ALA A 15 0.87 5.03 -5.48
C ALA A 15 1.37 3.60 -5.70
N LEU A 16 2.02 3.32 -6.84
CA LEU A 16 2.66 2.03 -7.08
C LEU A 16 3.75 1.71 -6.05
N VAL A 17 4.66 2.64 -5.80
CA VAL A 17 5.76 2.42 -4.85
C VAL A 17 5.22 2.19 -3.44
N PHE A 18 4.29 3.01 -2.98
CA PHE A 18 3.69 2.86 -1.66
C PHE A 18 2.84 1.59 -1.54
N GLY A 19 2.08 1.25 -2.59
CA GLY A 19 1.27 0.04 -2.62
C GLY A 19 2.12 -1.22 -2.54
N PHE A 20 3.19 -1.31 -3.34
CA PHE A 20 4.14 -2.43 -3.28
C PHE A 20 4.87 -2.50 -1.93
N ALA A 21 5.32 -1.36 -1.40
CA ALA A 21 5.98 -1.31 -0.09
C ALA A 21 5.03 -1.79 1.02
N ALA A 22 3.75 -1.41 0.98
CA ALA A 22 2.74 -1.85 1.94
C ALA A 22 2.46 -3.36 1.83
N VAL A 23 2.36 -3.92 0.62
CA VAL A 23 2.23 -5.38 0.42
C VAL A 23 3.46 -6.11 0.97
N ALA A 24 4.66 -5.64 0.64
CA ALA A 24 5.90 -6.24 1.13
C ALA A 24 6.00 -6.18 2.66
N ALA A 25 5.61 -5.04 3.27
CA ALA A 25 5.55 -4.89 4.71
C ALA A 25 4.50 -5.81 5.34
N GLY A 26 3.32 -5.94 4.73
CA GLY A 26 2.25 -6.82 5.21
C GLY A 26 2.66 -8.28 5.17
N ALA A 27 3.28 -8.72 4.07
CA ALA A 27 3.85 -10.06 3.93
C ALA A 27 4.99 -10.30 4.93
N TYR A 28 5.89 -9.33 5.10
CA TYR A 28 6.97 -9.43 6.08
C TYR A 28 6.44 -9.59 7.50
N ILE A 29 5.44 -8.78 7.87
CA ILE A 29 4.77 -8.88 9.16
C ILE A 29 4.16 -10.27 9.29
N ALA A 30 3.31 -10.73 8.36
CA ALA A 30 2.64 -12.02 8.42
C ALA A 30 3.59 -13.24 8.44
N LEU A 31 4.74 -13.18 7.77
CA LEU A 31 5.68 -14.31 7.64
C LEU A 31 6.81 -14.29 8.67
N TYR A 32 7.38 -13.13 9.01
CA TYR A 32 8.59 -13.02 9.84
C TYR A 32 8.44 -12.28 11.19
N GLY A 33 7.31 -11.65 11.50
CA GLY A 33 7.07 -11.03 12.81
C GLY A 33 7.12 -12.00 14.00
N GLY A 34 8.20 -11.99 14.78
CA GLY A 34 8.38 -12.94 15.90
C GLY A 34 7.39 -12.82 17.07
N MET A 35 6.51 -11.81 17.08
CA MET A 35 5.51 -11.58 18.14
C MET A 35 4.09 -11.85 17.64
N PRO A 36 3.26 -12.61 18.37
CA PRO A 36 1.89 -12.95 17.95
C PRO A 36 0.94 -11.75 17.94
N ARG A 37 1.30 -10.66 18.62
CA ARG A 37 0.50 -9.43 18.68
C ARG A 37 1.36 -8.21 18.45
N ILE A 38 0.80 -7.23 17.76
CA ILE A 38 1.43 -5.94 17.46
C ILE A 38 0.87 -4.90 18.41
N ALA A 39 1.74 -4.32 19.23
CA ALA A 39 1.36 -3.22 20.11
C ALA A 39 1.02 -1.99 19.25
N LEU A 40 -0.17 -1.45 19.45
CA LEU A 40 -0.63 -0.26 18.75
C LEU A 40 -0.39 0.98 19.63
N PRO A 41 0.00 2.12 19.02
CA PRO A 41 0.20 3.36 19.76
C PRO A 41 -1.11 3.86 20.41
N GLY A 42 -0.99 4.67 21.46
CA GLY A 42 -2.15 5.33 22.09
C GLY A 42 -2.95 4.46 23.06
N GLY A 43 -2.38 3.37 23.58
CA GLY A 43 -3.06 2.47 24.52
C GLY A 43 -4.13 1.60 23.86
N LEU A 44 -4.13 1.52 22.53
CA LEU A 44 -5.02 0.66 21.77
C LEU A 44 -4.71 -0.82 22.05
N ALA A 45 -5.76 -1.65 22.02
CA ALA A 45 -5.63 -3.09 22.18
C ALA A 45 -4.67 -3.66 21.14
N ALA A 46 -3.72 -4.50 21.55
CA ALA A 46 -2.77 -5.11 20.64
C ALA A 46 -3.50 -5.91 19.56
N ALA A 47 -3.15 -5.68 18.29
CA ALA A 47 -3.79 -6.32 17.16
C ALA A 47 -3.13 -7.67 16.86
N ASP A 48 -3.90 -8.58 16.30
CA ASP A 48 -3.37 -9.84 15.78
C ASP A 48 -2.45 -9.55 14.59
N ARG A 49 -1.28 -10.17 14.61
CA ARG A 49 -0.25 -10.03 13.57
C ARG A 49 -0.79 -10.40 12.19
N ASP A 50 -1.54 -11.49 12.08
CA ASP A 50 -2.05 -11.98 10.81
C ASP A 50 -3.10 -11.01 10.25
N MET A 51 -3.94 -10.46 11.14
CA MET A 51 -4.92 -9.44 10.78
C MET A 51 -4.25 -8.18 10.25
N VAL A 52 -3.19 -7.69 10.90
CA VAL A 52 -2.43 -6.51 10.45
C VAL A 52 -1.74 -6.77 9.12
N GLY A 53 -1.08 -7.92 8.97
CA GLY A 53 -0.42 -8.30 7.72
C GLY A 53 -1.39 -8.39 6.55
N MET A 54 -2.57 -8.99 6.78
CA MET A 54 -3.63 -9.09 5.77
C MET A 54 -4.18 -7.71 5.40
N PHE A 55 -4.46 -6.85 6.38
CA PHE A 55 -4.97 -5.49 6.13
C PHE A 55 -3.98 -4.66 5.33
N LEU A 56 -2.70 -4.67 5.73
CA LEU A 56 -1.66 -3.89 5.08
C LEU A 56 -1.42 -4.37 3.64
N SER A 57 -1.48 -5.69 3.42
CA SER A 57 -1.39 -6.28 2.08
C SER A 57 -2.60 -5.92 1.21
N ALA A 58 -3.81 -5.97 1.75
CA ALA A 58 -5.02 -5.62 1.01
C ALA A 58 -5.03 -4.13 0.62
N VAL A 59 -4.70 -3.24 1.55
CA VAL A 59 -4.59 -1.79 1.28
C VAL A 59 -3.50 -1.53 0.26
N GLY A 60 -2.32 -2.14 0.43
CA GLY A 60 -1.21 -2.00 -0.51
C GLY A 60 -1.59 -2.45 -1.92
N ALA A 61 -2.27 -3.58 -2.07
CA ALA A 61 -2.73 -4.08 -3.37
C ALA A 61 -3.73 -3.11 -4.03
N LEU A 62 -4.68 -2.56 -3.27
CA LEU A 62 -5.60 -1.55 -3.77
C LEU A 62 -4.88 -0.28 -4.21
N THR A 63 -3.92 0.22 -3.43
CA THR A 63 -3.12 1.40 -3.78
C THR A 63 -2.31 1.17 -5.05
N THR A 64 -1.70 -0.01 -5.21
CA THR A 64 -1.00 -0.43 -6.43
C THR A 64 -1.92 -0.40 -7.65
N LEU A 65 -3.14 -0.95 -7.53
CA LEU A 65 -4.13 -0.95 -8.62
C LEU A 65 -4.55 0.47 -9.00
N ILE A 66 -4.85 1.32 -8.02
CA ILE A 66 -5.20 2.72 -8.26
C ILE A 66 -4.04 3.45 -8.96
N GLY A 67 -2.79 3.19 -8.53
CA GLY A 67 -1.60 3.74 -9.16
C GLY A 67 -1.46 3.33 -10.62
N GLY A 68 -1.66 2.04 -10.92
CA GLY A 68 -1.66 1.51 -12.29
C GLY A 68 -2.75 2.15 -13.17
N VAL A 69 -3.97 2.30 -12.64
CA VAL A 69 -5.08 2.97 -13.36
C VAL A 69 -4.76 4.44 -13.61
N SER A 70 -4.16 5.13 -12.65
CA SER A 70 -3.74 6.53 -12.78
C SER A 70 -2.72 6.70 -13.91
N ILE A 71 -1.72 5.82 -13.99
CA ILE A 71 -0.73 5.84 -15.08
C ILE A 71 -1.39 5.53 -16.42
N TYR A 72 -2.24 4.50 -16.49
CA TYR A 72 -2.93 4.14 -17.72
C TYR A 72 -3.74 5.32 -18.27
N ARG A 73 -4.56 5.96 -17.43
CA ARG A 73 -5.35 7.13 -17.84
C ARG A 73 -4.49 8.33 -18.23
N SER A 74 -3.31 8.51 -17.61
CA SER A 74 -2.41 9.60 -17.98
C SER A 74 -1.87 9.51 -19.42
N GLN A 75 -1.93 8.33 -20.04
CA GLN A 75 -1.54 8.14 -21.44
C GLN A 75 -2.67 8.51 -22.42
N GLU A 76 -3.91 8.56 -21.95
CA GLU A 76 -5.08 8.96 -22.73
C GLU A 76 -5.32 10.50 -22.69
N MET A 77 -4.50 11.25 -21.92
CA MET A 77 -4.58 12.72 -21.68
C MET A 77 -3.40 13.51 -22.26
#